data_AF-A0A7C2ZCU9-F1
#
_entry.id   AF-A0A7C2ZCU9-F1
#
_cell.length_a   1.000
_cell.length_b   1.000
_cell.length_c   1.000
_cell.angle_alpha   90.00
_cell.angle_beta   90.00
_cell.angle_gamma   90.00
#
_symmetry.space_group_name_H-M   'P 1'
#
loop_
_entity.id
_entity.type
_entity.pdbx_description
1 polymer ?
#
loop_
_entity_poly.entity_id
_entity_poly.type
_entity_poly.pdbx_seq_one_letter_code
_entity_poly.pdbx_strand_id
1 'polypeptide(L)'
;MALNARDRDKVIKSVARWLAGLRPSFGDKHYFEKYSSARKAIEKLDAYRGLRVCPFCRKKFLRAPALVSHLLKNHVYEIEKLIDENP
;
A
#
# COMPACT_ATOMS: atom_id res chain seq x y z
N MET A 1 2.01 16.42 11.20
CA MET A 1 3.14 15.60 11.67
C MET A 1 3.81 14.99 10.45
N ALA A 2 5.05 15.40 10.13
CA ALA A 2 5.79 14.84 9.00
C ALA A 2 6.08 13.34 9.26
N LEU A 3 5.92 12.50 8.23
CA LEU A 3 6.21 11.07 8.30
C LEU A 3 7.71 10.84 8.54
N ASN A 4 8.07 10.30 9.70
CA ASN A 4 9.41 9.76 9.95
C ASN A 4 9.70 8.63 8.96
N ALA A 5 10.93 8.55 8.43
CA ALA A 5 11.33 7.54 7.43
C ALA A 5 11.06 6.10 7.88
N ARG A 6 11.15 5.83 9.19
CA ARG A 6 10.89 4.51 9.79
C ARG A 6 9.41 4.13 9.80
N ASP A 7 8.52 5.12 9.82
CA ASP A 7 7.06 4.93 9.72
C ASP A 7 6.61 4.80 8.26
N ARG A 8 7.34 5.39 7.31
CA ARG A 8 7.05 5.26 5.86
C ARG A 8 7.15 3.81 5.38
N ASP A 9 8.23 3.11 5.70
CA ASP A 9 8.41 1.70 5.32
C ASP A 9 7.26 0.82 5.86
N LYS A 10 6.78 1.11 7.08
CA LYS A 10 5.64 0.42 7.70
C LYS A 10 4.32 0.73 6.98
N VAL A 11 4.09 1.99 6.59
CA VAL A 11 2.93 2.39 5.80
C VAL A 11 2.94 1.67 4.46
N ILE A 12 4.06 1.70 3.73
CA ILE A 12 4.21 1.07 2.42
C ILE A 12 3.97 -0.45 2.52
N LYS A 13 4.55 -1.13 3.51
CA LYS A 13 4.29 -2.56 3.78
C LYS A 13 2.82 -2.84 4.09
N SER A 14 2.16 -1.94 4.79
CA SER A 14 0.74 -2.08 5.11
C SER A 14 -0.13 -1.90 3.87
N VAL A 15 0.14 -0.89 3.02
CA VAL A 15 -0.54 -0.68 1.73
C VAL A 15 -0.36 -1.90 0.82
N ALA A 16 0.88 -2.39 0.68
CA ALA A 16 1.17 -3.55 -0.16
C ALA A 16 0.43 -4.81 0.30
N ARG A 17 0.39 -5.07 1.62
CA ARG A 17 -0.41 -6.17 2.19
C ARG A 17 -1.91 -5.99 1.95
N TRP A 18 -2.42 -4.79 2.15
CA TRP A 18 -3.84 -4.48 1.97
C TRP A 18 -4.29 -4.69 0.51
N LEU A 19 -3.49 -4.22 -0.46
CA LEU A 19 -3.69 -4.47 -1.90
C LEU A 19 -3.76 -5.96 -2.22
N ALA A 20 -2.88 -6.74 -1.60
CA ALA A 20 -2.87 -8.20 -1.75
C ALA A 20 -4.04 -8.92 -1.05
N GLY A 21 -4.97 -8.19 -0.43
CA GLY A 21 -6.08 -8.74 0.34
C GLY A 21 -5.65 -9.34 1.68
N LEU A 22 -4.42 -9.09 2.13
CA LEU A 22 -3.91 -9.56 3.41
C LEU A 22 -4.22 -8.53 4.51
N ARG A 23 -4.36 -9.02 5.74
CA ARG A 23 -4.44 -8.13 6.90
C ARG A 23 -3.17 -7.26 6.95
N PRO A 24 -3.31 -5.96 7.30
CA PRO A 24 -2.16 -5.10 7.53
C PRO A 24 -1.29 -5.71 8.63
N SER A 25 0.03 -5.53 8.53
CA SER A 25 0.96 -6.14 9.48
C SER A 25 0.93 -5.49 10.86
N PHE A 26 0.30 -4.32 10.99
CA PHE A 26 0.28 -3.51 12.20
C PHE A 26 -1.12 -2.96 12.47
N GLY A 27 -1.87 -3.65 13.35
CA GLY A 27 -3.17 -3.22 13.86
C GLY A 27 -4.28 -3.24 12.82
N ASP A 28 -5.46 -3.69 13.21
CA ASP A 28 -6.60 -3.90 12.33
C ASP A 28 -7.02 -2.63 11.55
N LYS A 29 -6.63 -1.42 12.02
CA LYS A 29 -7.07 -0.12 11.46
C LYS A 29 -6.07 1.06 11.50
N HIS A 30 -4.91 0.93 12.17
CA HIS A 30 -4.24 2.12 12.76
C HIS A 30 -3.27 2.95 11.90
N TYR A 31 -2.70 2.46 10.79
CA TYR A 31 -1.74 3.30 10.03
C TYR A 31 -2.41 4.19 8.99
N PHE A 32 -3.48 3.73 8.34
CA PHE A 32 -4.19 4.51 7.32
C PHE A 32 -5.08 5.59 7.94
N GLU A 33 -5.65 5.34 9.12
CA GLU A 33 -6.40 6.34 9.88
C GLU A 33 -5.50 7.46 10.43
N LYS A 34 -4.21 7.18 10.64
CA LYS A 34 -3.24 8.19 11.09
C LYS A 34 -2.82 9.18 9.99
N TYR A 35 -2.97 8.80 8.71
CA TYR A 35 -2.52 9.59 7.58
C TYR A 35 -3.65 9.73 6.56
N SER A 36 -4.32 10.88 6.57
CA SER A 36 -5.41 11.21 5.63
C SER A 36 -5.05 10.96 4.16
N SER A 37 -3.78 11.17 3.80
CA SER A 37 -3.23 10.92 2.46
C SER A 37 -3.21 9.43 2.09
N ALA A 38 -2.84 8.56 3.04
CA ALA A 38 -2.84 7.11 2.83
C ALA A 38 -4.27 6.56 2.68
N ARG A 39 -5.25 7.15 3.37
CA ARG A 39 -6.66 6.77 3.24
C ARG A 39 -7.19 7.02 1.82
N LYS A 40 -6.94 8.20 1.25
CA LYS A 40 -7.34 8.52 -0.14
C LYS A 40 -6.63 7.61 -1.16
N ALA A 41 -5.36 7.29 -0.94
CA ALA A 41 -4.62 6.36 -1.80
C ALA A 41 -5.25 4.97 -1.78
N ILE A 42 -5.68 4.50 -0.61
CA ILE A 42 -6.39 3.22 -0.45
C ILE A 42 -7.75 3.23 -1.14
N GLU A 43 -8.54 4.29 -0.99
CA GLU A 43 -9.84 4.39 -1.67
C GLU A 43 -9.69 4.31 -3.19
N LYS A 44 -8.68 4.97 -3.78
CA LYS A 44 -8.37 4.83 -5.22
C LYS A 44 -7.94 3.42 -5.60
N LEU A 45 -7.27 2.71 -4.68
CA LEU A 45 -6.73 1.38 -4.88
C LEU A 45 -7.69 0.25 -4.45
N ASP A 46 -8.86 0.58 -3.90
CA ASP A 46 -9.86 -0.38 -3.42
C ASP A 46 -10.39 -1.27 -4.54
N ALA A 47 -10.52 -0.70 -5.75
CA ALA A 47 -10.85 -1.46 -6.95
C ALA A 47 -9.85 -2.59 -7.25
N TYR A 48 -8.60 -2.49 -6.79
CA TYR A 48 -7.54 -3.49 -6.99
C TYR A 48 -7.38 -4.45 -5.81
N ARG A 49 -8.12 -4.23 -4.72
CA ARG A 49 -8.02 -5.03 -3.50
C ARG A 49 -8.44 -6.48 -3.76
N GLY A 50 -7.55 -7.41 -3.45
CA GLY A 50 -7.82 -8.84 -3.59
C GLY A 50 -7.82 -9.37 -5.04
N LEU A 51 -7.73 -8.50 -6.05
CA LEU A 51 -7.62 -8.90 -7.46
C LEU A 51 -6.29 -9.57 -7.80
N ARG A 52 -5.30 -9.49 -6.91
CA ARG A 52 -3.92 -9.99 -7.13
C ARG A 52 -3.28 -9.40 -8.40
N VAL A 53 -3.70 -8.19 -8.76
CA VAL A 53 -3.16 -7.43 -9.89
C VAL A 53 -2.45 -6.21 -9.34
N CYS A 54 -1.26 -5.93 -9.84
CA CYS A 54 -0.54 -4.71 -9.50
C CYS A 54 -1.27 -3.50 -10.13
N PRO A 55 -1.67 -2.48 -9.35
CA PRO A 55 -2.36 -1.30 -9.88
C PRO A 55 -1.47 -0.43 -10.78
N PHE A 56 -0.14 -0.54 -10.64
CA PHE A 56 0.83 0.28 -11.37
C PHE A 56 1.21 -0.32 -12.73
N CYS A 57 1.67 -1.58 -12.74
CA CYS A 57 2.11 -2.26 -13.96
C CYS A 57 1.09 -3.25 -14.52
N ARG A 58 -0.11 -3.35 -13.91
CA ARG A 58 -1.19 -4.28 -14.30
C ARG A 58 -0.79 -5.76 -14.36
N LYS A 59 0.35 -6.11 -13.74
CA LYS A 59 0.85 -7.49 -13.69
C LYS A 59 -0.01 -8.32 -12.76
N LYS A 60 -0.46 -9.48 -13.24
CA LYS A 60 -1.24 -10.45 -12.45
C LYS A 60 -0.32 -11.39 -11.68
N PHE A 61 -0.69 -11.70 -10.44
CA PHE A 61 0.04 -12.59 -9.56
C PHE A 61 -0.86 -13.74 -9.09
N LEU A 62 -0.29 -14.95 -9.01
CA LEU A 62 -1.02 -16.13 -8.54
C LEU A 62 -1.20 -16.11 -7.02
N ARG A 63 -0.25 -15.53 -6.29
CA ARG A 63 -0.19 -15.54 -4.82
C ARG A 63 -0.15 -14.11 -4.27
N ALA A 64 -0.93 -13.85 -3.22
CA ALA A 64 -0.90 -12.59 -2.47
C ALA A 64 0.52 -12.16 -2.03
N PRO A 65 1.35 -13.00 -1.39
CA PRO A 65 2.70 -12.60 -0.99
C PRO A 65 3.61 -12.23 -2.18
N ALA A 66 3.40 -12.81 -3.37
CA ALA A 66 4.16 -12.45 -4.55
C ALA A 66 3.84 -11.02 -5.03
N LEU A 67 2.56 -10.62 -4.96
CA LEU A 67 2.16 -9.24 -5.21
C LEU A 67 2.77 -8.27 -4.18
N VAL A 68 2.74 -8.63 -2.89
CA VAL A 68 3.37 -7.81 -1.83
C VAL A 68 4.85 -7.59 -2.12
N SER A 69 5.62 -8.66 -2.36
CA SER A 69 7.05 -8.54 -2.64
C SER A 69 7.33 -7.77 -3.92
N HIS A 70 6.47 -7.89 -4.94
CA HIS A 70 6.62 -7.11 -6.16
C HIS A 70 6.43 -5.61 -5.93
N LEU A 71 5.39 -5.21 -5.21
CA LEU A 71 5.11 -3.82 -4.85
C LEU A 71 6.26 -3.22 -4.04
N LEU A 72 6.76 -3.96 -3.04
CA LEU A 72 7.86 -3.54 -2.17
C LEU A 72 9.24 -3.50 -2.84
N LYS A 73 9.41 -4.10 -4.02
CA LYS A 73 10.70 -4.08 -4.74
C LYS A 73 10.68 -3.14 -5.94
N ASN A 74 9.54 -2.99 -6.60
CA ASN A 74 9.44 -2.31 -7.89
C ASN A 74 8.61 -1.03 -7.83
N HIS A 75 7.67 -0.92 -6.89
CA HIS A 75 6.71 0.18 -6.82
C HIS A 75 6.75 0.93 -5.48
N VAL A 76 7.87 0.85 -4.75
CA VAL A 76 8.04 1.59 -3.48
C VAL A 76 7.86 3.08 -3.70
N TYR A 77 8.58 3.63 -4.68
CA TYR A 77 8.52 5.06 -5.03
C TYR A 77 7.14 5.52 -5.48
N GLU A 78 6.37 4.68 -6.18
CA GLU A 78 5.02 5.03 -6.62
C GLU A 78 4.02 5.03 -5.46
N ILE A 79 4.17 4.08 -4.53
CA ILE A 79 3.39 4.07 -3.29
C ILE A 79 3.74 5.28 -2.44
N GLU A 80 5.02 5.66 -2.34
CA GLU A 80 5.46 6.87 -1.65
C GLU A 80 4.87 8.13 -2.28
N LYS A 81 4.93 8.27 -3.62
CA LYS A 81 4.31 9.39 -4.33
C LYS A 81 2.82 9.48 -4.09
N LEU A 82 2.09 8.36 -4.12
CA LEU A 82 0.65 8.34 -3.83
C LEU A 82 0.31 8.86 -2.44
N ILE A 83 1.18 8.58 -1.46
CA ILE A 83 1.03 9.06 -0.08
C ILE A 83 1.39 10.55 0.03
N ASP A 84 2.37 11.04 -0.74
CA ASP A 84 2.85 12.42 -0.70
C ASP A 84 1.99 13.41 -1.53
N GLU A 85 1.49 12.98 -2.70
CA GLU A 85 0.69 13.80 -3.65
C GLU A 85 -0.70 14.20 -3.12
N ASN A 86 -1.11 13.75 -1.93
CA ASN A 86 -2.40 14.10 -1.36
C ASN A 86 -2.23 14.79 0.00
N PRO A 87 -1.88 16.10 0.02
CA PRO A 87 -1.96 16.91 1.25
C PRO A 87 -3.40 16.95 1.82
#